data_AF-A0A832SIT9-F1
#
_entry.id   AF-A0A832SIT9-F1
#
_cell.length_a   1.000
_cell.length_b   1.000
_cell.length_c   1.000
_cell.angle_alpha   90.00
_cell.angle_beta   90.00
_cell.angle_gamma   90.00
#
_symmetry.space_group_name_H-M   'P 1'
#
loop_
_entity.id
_entity.type
_entity.pdbx_description
1 polymer ?
#
loop_
_entity_poly.entity_id
_entity_poly.type
_entity_poly.pdbx_seq_one_letter_code
_entity_poly.pdbx_strand_id
1 'polypeptide(L)' 'MPLSEDTKQTRRIQISGGSTYTISLPKKWVDELGIKNGDNMTVIKNSNKSMTLFSGLENEKIQKKAVFT' A
#
# COMPACT_ATOMS: atom_id res chain seq x y z
N MET A 1 -23.85 -4.49 15.66
CA MET A 1 -22.60 -5.15 15.24
C MET A 1 -21.47 -4.16 15.40
N PRO A 2 -20.56 -4.33 16.38
CA PRO A 2 -19.39 -3.46 16.45
C PRO A 2 -18.49 -3.79 15.26
N LEU A 3 -18.20 -2.77 14.45
CA LEU A 3 -17.16 -2.83 13.45
C LEU A 3 -15.85 -3.03 14.22
N SER A 4 -15.19 -4.19 14.08
CA SER A 4 -13.91 -4.43 14.74
C SER A 4 -12.96 -3.30 14.37
N GLU A 5 -12.49 -2.57 15.39
CA GLU A 5 -11.73 -1.32 15.27
C GLU A 5 -10.34 -1.54 14.61
N ASP A 6 -10.02 -2.79 14.27
CA ASP A 6 -8.77 -3.28 13.72
C ASP A 6 -8.56 -2.96 12.22
N THR A 7 -9.59 -2.53 11.48
CA THR A 7 -9.48 -2.26 10.03
C THR A 7 -8.82 -0.90 9.71
N LYS A 8 -8.68 0.00 10.70
CA LYS A 8 -8.14 1.35 10.48
C LYS A 8 -7.11 1.72 11.55
N GLN A 9 -5.85 1.82 11.15
CA GLN A 9 -4.79 2.40 11.98
C GLN A 9 -4.20 3.66 11.35
N THR A 10 -4.06 4.71 12.17
CA THR A 10 -3.26 5.90 11.83
C THR A 10 -1.84 5.67 12.31
N ARG A 11 -0.87 5.78 11.40
CA ARG A 11 0.56 5.73 11.74
C ARG A 11 1.28 6.93 11.17
N ARG A 12 2.31 7.38 11.90
CA ARG A 12 3.19 8.45 11.44
C ARG A 12 4.09 7.93 10.32
N ILE A 13 4.20 8.70 9.25
CA ILE A 13 5.20 8.47 8.21
C ILE A 13 6.58 8.89 8.72
N GLN A 14 7.59 8.07 8.48
CA GLN A 14 8.98 8.35 8.81
C GLN A 14 9.74 8.73 7.55
N ILE A 15 10.74 9.60 7.66
CA ILE A 15 11.64 9.94 6.55
C ILE A 15 12.87 9.03 6.64
N SER A 16 13.17 8.35 5.54
CA SER A 16 14.37 7.54 5.36
C SER A 16 15.21 8.17 4.25
N GLY A 17 16.46 8.54 4.54
CA GLY A 17 17.44 8.98 3.53
C GLY A 17 17.11 10.27 2.77
N GLY A 18 16.27 11.16 3.33
CA GLY A 18 16.03 12.52 2.80
C GLY A 18 15.06 12.65 1.62
N SER A 19 14.77 11.57 0.88
CA SER A 19 13.82 11.61 -0.25
C SER A 19 12.79 10.48 -0.26
N THR A 20 12.81 9.61 0.75
CA THR A 20 11.86 8.49 0.86
C THR A 20 11.10 8.56 2.16
N TYR A 21 9.81 8.26 2.10
CA TYR A 21 8.98 8.10 3.29
C TYR A 21 8.68 6.62 3.51
N THR A 22 8.81 6.16 4.75
CA THR A 22 8.48 4.80 5.17
C THR A 22 7.32 4.85 6.14
N ILE A 23 6.32 4.00 5.93
CA ILE A 23 5.26 3.75 6.92
C ILE A 23 5.42 2.33 7.45
N SER A 24 5.41 2.19 8.77
CA SER A 24 5.42 0.86 9.37
C SER A 24 4.04 0.25 9.19
N LEU A 25 3.90 -0.92 8.57
CA LEU A 25 2.61 -1.64 8.53
C LEU A 25 2.37 -2.41 9.85
N PRO A 26 1.12 -2.54 10.32
CA PRO A 26 0.80 -3.41 11.45
C PRO A 26 1.16 -4.86 11.15
N LYS A 27 1.83 -5.51 12.11
CA LYS A 27 2.21 -6.93 11.98
C LYS A 27 0.99 -7.83 11.72
N LYS A 28 -0.16 -7.53 12.35
CA LYS A 28 -1.42 -8.25 12.13
C LYS A 28 -1.85 -8.19 10.66
N TRP A 29 -1.87 -7.01 10.04
CA TRP A 29 -2.24 -6.86 8.63
C TRP A 29 -1.26 -7.58 7.70
N VAL A 30 0.04 -7.51 8.00
CA VAL A 30 1.06 -8.23 7.22
C VAL A 30 0.82 -9.75 7.30
N ASP A 31 0.49 -10.26 8.49
CA ASP A 31 0.18 -11.68 8.73
C ASP A 31 -1.14 -12.11 8.05
N GLU A 32 -2.20 -11.31 8.21
CA GLU A 32 -3.52 -11.53 7.58
C GLU A 32 -3.47 -11.48 6.05
N LEU A 33 -2.64 -10.60 5.48
CA LEU A 33 -2.41 -10.50 4.04
C LEU A 33 -1.39 -11.54 3.52
N GLY A 34 -0.79 -12.34 4.41
CA GLY A 34 0.21 -13.35 4.05
C GLY A 34 1.51 -12.77 3.49
N ILE A 35 1.80 -11.49 3.74
CA ILE A 35 2.98 -10.79 3.22
C ILE A 35 4.20 -11.21 4.05
N LYS A 36 5.30 -11.52 3.37
CA LYS A 36 6.57 -11.85 4.01
C LYS A 36 7.60 -10.76 3.81
N ASN A 37 8.56 -10.65 4.73
CA ASN A 37 9.70 -9.74 4.55
C ASN A 37 10.45 -10.12 3.28
N GLY A 38 10.60 -9.17 2.36
CA GLY A 38 11.19 -9.38 1.04
C GLY A 38 10.19 -9.66 -0.08
N ASP A 39 8.89 -9.75 0.23
CA ASP A 39 7.84 -9.86 -0.77
C ASP A 39 7.60 -8.51 -1.48
N ASN A 40 7.23 -8.56 -2.76
CA ASN A 40 6.98 -7.36 -3.55
C ASN A 40 5.52 -6.92 -3.40
N MET A 41 5.32 -5.66 -3.02
CA MET A 41 4.00 -5.05 -2.86
C MET A 41 3.76 -4.06 -4.00
N THR A 42 2.59 -4.17 -4.62
CA THR A 42 2.16 -3.21 -5.64
C THR A 42 1.53 -2.00 -4.96
N VAL A 43 2.01 -0.81 -5.31
CA VAL A 43 1.57 0.45 -4.71
C VAL A 43 0.93 1.33 -5.78
N ILE A 44 -0.38 1.54 -5.70
CA ILE A 44 -1.13 2.34 -6.68
C ILE A 44 -1.55 3.66 -6.05
N LYS A 45 -1.19 4.77 -6.69
CA LYS A 45 -1.62 6.11 -6.29
C LYS A 45 -2.95 6.46 -6.95
N ASN A 46 -3.97 6.73 -6.13
CA ASN A 46 -5.28 7.11 -6.61
C ASN A 46 -5.42 8.64 -6.72
N SER A 47 -6.27 9.11 -7.63
CA SER A 47 -6.52 10.56 -7.85
C SER A 47 -7.17 11.25 -6.65
N ASN A 48 -7.83 10.50 -5.77
CA ASN A 48 -8.49 11.01 -4.56
C ASN A 48 -7.54 11.21 -3.36
N LYS A 49 -6.22 11.31 -3.59
CA LYS A 49 -5.18 11.41 -2.54
C LYS A 49 -5.10 10.19 -1.61
N SER A 50 -5.59 9.03 -2.05
CA SER A 50 -5.38 7.76 -1.37
C SER A 50 -4.35 6.91 -2.12
N MET A 51 -3.92 5.82 -1.48
CA MET A 51 -3.00 4.85 -2.04
C MET A 51 -3.50 3.46 -1.70
N THR A 52 -3.46 2.54 -2.66
CA THR A 52 -3.85 1.15 -2.48
C THR A 52 -2.62 0.27 -2.53
N LEU A 53 -2.56 -0.72 -1.64
CA LEU A 53 -1.49 -1.70 -1.54
C LEU A 53 -2.07 -3.08 -1.85
N PHE A 54 -1.43 -3.83 -2.74
CA PHE A 54 -1.82 -5.19 -3.08
C PHE A 54 -0.66 -6.15 -2.81
N SER A 55 -0.95 -7.22 -2.06
CA SER A 55 -0.02 -8.32 -1.82
C SER A 55 -0.03 -9.25 -3.03
N GLY A 56 1.11 -9.33 -3.71
CA GLY A 56 1.27 -10.07 -4.95
C GLY A 56 1.76 -9.19 -6.10
N LEU A 57 2.49 -9.83 -7.02
CA LEU A 57 2.80 -9.30 -8.34
C LEU A 57 1.49 -9.31 -9.16
N GLU A 58 0.58 -8.37 -8.88
CA GLU A 58 -0.40 -8.02 -9.90
C GLU A 58 0.41 -7.51 -11.08
N ASN A 59 0.51 -8.37 -12.11
CA ASN A 59 0.97 -8.00 -13.43
C ASN A 59 0.01 -6.95 -13.94
N GLU A 60 0.24 -5.69 -13.56
CA GLU A 60 -0.48 -4.57 -14.10
C GLU A 60 -0.09 -4.51 -15.58
N LYS A 61 -0.99 -5.04 -16.42
CA LYS A 61 -1.13 -4.59 -17.81
C LYS A 61 -1.22 -3.07 -17.77
N ILE A 62 -0.06 -2.45 -17.85
CA ILE A 62 0.25 -1.16 -18.46
C ILE A 62 -1.04 -0.45 -18.89
N GLN A 63 -1.66 0.31 -17.99
CA GLN A 63 -2.57 1.38 -18.39
C GLN A 63 -1.76 2.56 -18.92
N LYS A 64 -0.98 2.33 -19.99
CA LYS A 64 -0.60 3.38 -20.93
C LYS A 64 -1.76 3.57 -21.91
N LYS A 65 -2.80 4.24 -21.45
CA LYS A 65 -3.55 5.19 -22.27
C LYS A 65 -3.47 6.50 -21.49
N ALA A 66 -2.32 7.19 -21.47
CA ALA A 66 -1.96 8.10 -22.56
C ALA A 66 -3.23 8.63 -23.24
N VAL A 67 -3.92 9.54 -22.51
CA VAL A 67 -4.67 10.61 -23.14
C VAL A 67 -3.67 11.38 -23.99
N PHE A 68 -3.63 11.05 -25.27
CA PHE A 68 -3.11 11.88 -26.35
C PHE A 68 -3.90 11.49 -27.59
N THR A 69 -5.04 12.16 -27.81
CA THR A 69 -5.51 12.74 -29.08
C THR A 69 -6.79 13.48 -28.77
#